data_AF-A0A1B4FF13-F1
#
_entry.id   AF-A0A1B4FF13-F1
#
_cell.length_a   1.000
_cell.length_b   1.000
_cell.length_c   1.000
_cell.angle_alpha   90.00
_cell.angle_beta   90.00
_cell.angle_gamma   90.00
#
_symmetry.space_group_name_H-M   'P 1'
#
loop_
_entity.id
_entity.type
_entity.pdbx_description
1 polymer ?
#
loop_
_entity_poly.entity_id
_entity_poly.type
_entity_poly.pdbx_seq_one_letter_code
_entity_poly.pdbx_strand_id
1 'polypeptide(L)'
;MEQPGRRRLEVLRIAIPRALRSLIRCLARIADPLSKWAAIIAVFAGGGWAFYKFAIAGATDWAINLSVSAQVFPYHDNLGLLVIHVCSKNPLDNEVSLDPKRDAYKVAIQQIPEGKPVGTVVDPQDSPVSGLFSRTINMMPPDGYTFLPKVEFDDATGVVVPLGSRLWITAELDYEGDYVVANEVIIVPGGTAGDSGHPARQRTKPTLMPR
;
A
#
# COMPACT_ATOMS: atom_id res chain seq x y z
N MET A 1 -29.55 -55.16 -74.65
CA MET A 1 -29.95 -55.36 -73.24
C MET A 1 -29.14 -54.38 -72.41
N GLU A 2 -29.86 -53.59 -71.61
CA GLU A 2 -29.58 -52.45 -70.72
C GLU A 2 -28.16 -51.93 -70.35
N GLN A 3 -28.16 -50.63 -70.02
CA GLN A 3 -27.09 -49.68 -69.67
C GLN A 3 -26.42 -49.89 -68.29
N PRO A 4 -25.33 -49.16 -68.02
CA PRO A 4 -25.16 -48.51 -66.72
C PRO A 4 -24.87 -46.99 -66.83
N GLY A 5 -25.89 -46.19 -66.50
CA GLY A 5 -25.91 -45.25 -65.36
C GLY A 5 -24.84 -44.15 -65.26
N ARG A 6 -25.10 -42.99 -65.86
CA ARG A 6 -24.49 -41.69 -65.48
C ARG A 6 -25.03 -41.22 -64.12
N ARG A 7 -24.16 -41.10 -63.11
CA ARG A 7 -24.46 -40.39 -61.85
C ARG A 7 -24.45 -38.87 -62.08
N ARG A 8 -25.62 -38.23 -61.96
CA ARG A 8 -25.76 -36.77 -61.84
C ARG A 8 -25.54 -36.35 -60.38
N LEU A 9 -24.62 -35.42 -60.16
CA LEU A 9 -24.50 -34.63 -58.93
C LEU A 9 -25.67 -33.66 -58.87
N GLU A 10 -26.66 -33.94 -58.01
CA GLU A 10 -27.69 -32.96 -57.67
C GLU A 10 -27.13 -31.95 -56.66
N VAL A 11 -27.11 -30.69 -57.08
CA VAL A 11 -26.83 -29.52 -56.26
C VAL A 11 -27.93 -29.41 -55.22
N LEU A 12 -27.59 -29.66 -53.96
CA LEU A 12 -28.47 -29.53 -52.80
C LEU A 12 -28.80 -28.03 -52.58
N ARG A 13 -29.82 -27.53 -53.27
CA ARG A 13 -30.44 -26.22 -52.97
C ARG A 13 -31.21 -26.36 -51.66
N ILE A 14 -30.55 -26.04 -50.55
CA ILE A 14 -31.20 -25.94 -49.23
C ILE A 14 -32.28 -24.86 -49.31
N ALA A 15 -33.53 -25.30 -49.43
CA ALA A 15 -34.69 -24.43 -49.47
C ALA A 15 -34.94 -23.89 -48.05
N ILE A 16 -34.42 -22.69 -47.78
CA ILE A 16 -34.67 -21.98 -46.51
C ILE A 16 -36.19 -21.79 -46.36
N PRO A 17 -36.82 -22.35 -45.31
CA PRO A 17 -38.27 -22.32 -45.13
C PRO A 17 -38.77 -20.88 -45.02
N ARG A 18 -39.96 -20.60 -45.60
CA ARG A 18 -40.52 -19.24 -45.65
C ARG A 18 -40.68 -18.59 -44.27
N ALA A 19 -40.93 -19.41 -43.24
CA ALA A 19 -40.98 -18.96 -41.85
C ALA A 19 -39.64 -18.38 -41.36
N LEU A 20 -38.52 -19.02 -41.70
CA LEU A 20 -37.17 -18.56 -41.33
C LEU A 20 -36.81 -17.25 -42.04
N ARG A 21 -37.20 -17.09 -43.32
CA ARG A 21 -37.02 -15.80 -44.04
C ARG A 21 -37.92 -14.67 -43.51
N SER A 22 -39.05 -15.01 -42.89
CA SER A 22 -39.93 -14.04 -42.23
C SER A 22 -39.31 -13.57 -40.91
N LEU A 23 -38.81 -14.52 -40.11
CA LEU A 23 -38.13 -14.26 -38.84
C LEU A 23 -36.85 -13.43 -39.03
N ILE A 24 -36.01 -13.77 -40.01
CA ILE A 24 -34.80 -13.00 -40.34
C ILE A 24 -35.15 -11.56 -40.78
N ARG A 25 -36.24 -11.35 -41.52
CA ARG A 25 -36.68 -10.00 -41.92
C ARG A 25 -37.28 -9.21 -40.76
N CYS A 26 -37.98 -9.87 -39.83
CA CYS A 26 -38.48 -9.24 -38.62
C CYS A 26 -37.32 -8.83 -37.70
N LEU A 27 -36.37 -9.75 -37.48
CA LEU A 27 -35.13 -9.49 -36.73
C LEU A 27 -34.32 -8.37 -37.37
N ALA A 28 -34.14 -8.35 -38.69
CA ALA A 28 -33.43 -7.28 -39.37
C ALA A 28 -34.12 -5.92 -39.22
N ARG A 29 -35.46 -5.86 -39.27
CA ARG A 29 -36.23 -4.62 -39.04
C ARG A 29 -36.11 -4.07 -37.62
N ILE A 30 -35.90 -4.94 -36.64
CA ILE A 30 -35.74 -4.56 -35.23
C ILE A 30 -34.26 -4.29 -34.89
N ALA A 31 -33.33 -4.98 -35.55
CA ALA A 31 -31.90 -4.87 -35.31
C ALA A 31 -31.33 -3.49 -35.69
N ASP A 32 -31.79 -2.91 -36.81
CA ASP A 32 -31.32 -1.59 -37.25
C ASP A 32 -31.59 -0.45 -36.26
N PRO A 33 -32.83 -0.29 -35.71
CA PRO A 33 -33.08 0.70 -34.68
C PRO A 33 -32.43 0.31 -33.35
N LEU A 34 -32.43 -0.98 -32.97
CA LEU A 34 -31.86 -1.43 -31.70
C LEU A 34 -30.35 -1.18 -31.64
N SER A 35 -29.61 -1.41 -32.73
CA SER A 35 -28.18 -1.13 -32.82
C SER A 35 -27.85 0.34 -32.61
N LYS A 36 -28.67 1.25 -33.17
CA LYS A 36 -28.51 2.69 -33.01
C LYS A 36 -28.76 3.15 -31.57
N TRP A 37 -29.78 2.59 -30.91
CA TRP A 37 -30.07 2.90 -29.51
C TRP A 37 -29.06 2.27 -28.55
N ALA A 38 -28.56 1.07 -28.86
CA ALA A 38 -27.59 0.36 -28.03
C ALA A 38 -26.30 1.18 -27.86
N ALA A 39 -25.80 1.81 -28.93
CA ALA A 39 -24.63 2.66 -28.84
C ALA A 39 -24.87 3.88 -27.92
N ILE A 40 -26.03 4.53 -28.02
CA ILE A 40 -26.39 5.69 -27.19
C ILE A 40 -26.49 5.28 -25.72
N ILE A 41 -27.21 4.18 -25.43
CA ILE A 41 -27.35 3.65 -24.07
C ILE A 41 -25.99 3.24 -23.51
N ALA A 42 -25.13 2.61 -24.31
CA ALA A 42 -23.79 2.23 -23.89
C ALA A 42 -22.93 3.44 -23.51
N VAL A 43 -23.03 4.55 -24.25
CA VAL A 43 -22.33 5.79 -23.90
C VAL A 43 -22.84 6.39 -22.59
N PHE A 44 -24.16 6.41 -22.37
CA PHE A 44 -24.72 6.91 -21.11
C PHE A 44 -24.41 5.98 -19.92
N ALA A 45 -24.49 4.67 -20.11
CA ALA A 45 -24.14 3.70 -19.09
C ALA A 45 -22.64 3.78 -18.74
N GLY A 46 -21.77 3.83 -19.75
CA GLY A 46 -20.33 3.98 -19.57
C GLY A 46 -19.96 5.32 -18.94
N GLY A 47 -20.53 6.42 -19.44
CA GLY A 47 -20.32 7.76 -18.90
C GLY A 47 -20.87 7.95 -17.50
N GLY A 48 -22.06 7.40 -17.23
CA GLY A 48 -22.68 7.39 -15.90
C GLY A 48 -21.91 6.52 -14.90
N TRP A 49 -21.42 5.36 -15.34
CA TRP A 49 -20.54 4.52 -14.52
C TRP A 49 -19.21 5.22 -14.21
N ALA A 50 -18.57 5.83 -15.21
CA ALA A 50 -17.36 6.62 -15.00
C ALA A 50 -17.62 7.80 -14.07
N PHE A 51 -18.68 8.58 -14.29
CA PHE A 51 -19.06 9.68 -13.41
C PHE A 51 -19.32 9.20 -11.98
N TYR A 52 -20.06 8.09 -11.81
CA TYR A 52 -20.27 7.48 -10.50
C TYR A 52 -18.94 7.11 -9.85
N LYS A 53 -18.03 6.44 -10.58
CA LYS A 53 -16.71 6.06 -10.08
C LYS A 53 -15.85 7.28 -9.69
N PHE A 54 -15.82 8.33 -10.49
CA PHE A 54 -14.93 9.48 -10.25
C PHE A 54 -15.51 10.52 -9.28
N ALA A 55 -16.82 10.82 -9.38
CA ALA A 55 -17.43 11.92 -8.65
C ALA A 55 -18.15 11.50 -7.37
N ILE A 56 -18.63 10.25 -7.28
CA ILE A 56 -19.42 9.77 -6.13
C ILE A 56 -18.66 8.74 -5.31
N ALA A 57 -18.13 7.71 -5.97
CA ALA A 57 -17.32 6.71 -5.29
C ALA A 57 -15.96 7.27 -4.85
N GLY A 58 -15.56 8.43 -5.41
CA GLY A 58 -14.17 8.85 -5.44
C GLY A 58 -13.40 7.89 -6.33
N ALA A 59 -12.62 8.38 -7.28
CA ALA A 59 -11.58 7.51 -7.84
C ALA A 59 -10.83 6.91 -6.65
N THR A 60 -10.54 5.61 -6.71
CA THR A 60 -9.87 4.77 -5.70
C THR A 60 -8.45 5.24 -5.33
N ASP A 61 -8.14 6.52 -5.50
CA ASP A 61 -7.00 7.20 -4.89
C ASP A 61 -7.34 7.50 -3.42
N TRP A 62 -7.59 6.46 -2.62
CA TRP A 62 -7.47 6.61 -1.19
C TRP A 62 -5.97 6.62 -0.89
N ALA A 63 -5.44 7.79 -0.54
CA ALA A 63 -4.04 7.94 -0.19
C ALA A 63 -3.98 8.55 1.20
N ILE A 64 -4.03 7.70 2.22
CA ILE A 64 -3.68 8.14 3.57
C ILE A 64 -2.19 8.46 3.52
N ASN A 65 -1.85 9.72 3.81
CA ASN A 65 -0.46 10.13 3.86
C ASN A 65 0.15 9.54 5.12
N LEU A 66 1.04 8.56 4.96
CA LEU A 66 1.75 7.91 6.05
C LEU A 66 3.15 8.49 6.17
N SER A 67 3.58 8.73 7.40
CA SER A 67 4.96 9.11 7.71
C SER A 67 5.38 8.44 9.01
N VAL A 68 6.66 8.11 9.11
CA VAL A 68 7.24 7.46 10.29
C VAL A 68 8.32 8.35 10.83
N SER A 69 8.34 8.53 12.14
CA SER A 69 9.47 9.11 12.84
C SER A 69 9.82 8.24 14.05
N ALA A 70 11.09 8.23 14.42
CA ALA A 70 11.56 7.42 15.52
C ALA A 70 12.49 8.20 16.43
N GLN A 71 12.35 7.97 17.74
CA GLN A 71 13.17 8.57 18.77
C GLN A 71 13.73 7.46 19.65
N VAL A 72 15.00 7.59 20.02
CA VAL A 72 15.66 6.63 20.90
C VAL A 72 15.94 7.30 22.24
N PHE A 73 15.47 6.66 23.31
CA PHE A 73 15.80 7.03 24.67
C PHE A 73 16.75 6.01 25.27
N PRO A 74 17.76 6.44 26.06
CA PRO A 74 18.59 5.52 26.81
C PRO A 74 17.69 4.74 27.79
N TYR A 75 17.85 3.43 27.82
CA TYR A 75 17.15 2.56 28.77
C TYR A 75 18.16 2.05 29.81
N HIS A 76 18.17 0.76 30.14
CA HIS A 76 19.19 0.18 31.00
C HIS A 76 20.26 -0.57 30.19
N ASP A 77 21.47 -0.67 30.76
CA ASP A 77 22.62 -1.38 30.20
C ASP A 77 22.97 -0.92 28.77
N ASN A 78 23.03 -1.87 27.83
CA ASN A 78 23.28 -1.65 26.40
C ASN A 78 21.98 -1.68 25.59
N LEU A 79 20.85 -1.26 26.18
CA LEU A 79 19.56 -1.22 25.53
C LEU A 79 19.05 0.23 25.42
N GLY A 80 18.38 0.52 24.30
CA GLY A 80 17.64 1.75 24.06
C GLY A 80 16.16 1.46 23.94
N LEU A 81 15.32 2.35 24.44
CA LEU A 81 13.89 2.37 24.17
C LEU A 81 13.66 3.15 22.87
N LEU A 82 13.31 2.44 21.81
CA LEU A 82 12.89 3.01 20.54
C LEU A 82 11.40 3.31 20.60
N VAL A 83 11.04 4.59 20.52
CA VAL A 83 9.67 5.06 20.37
C VAL A 83 9.45 5.43 18.91
N ILE A 84 8.47 4.80 18.29
CA ILE A 84 8.13 4.96 16.89
C ILE A 84 6.78 5.68 16.84
N HIS A 85 6.75 6.81 16.15
CA HIS A 85 5.57 7.58 15.83
C HIS A 85 5.19 7.34 14.39
N VAL A 86 3.97 6.89 14.14
CA VAL A 86 3.40 6.74 12.81
C VAL A 86 2.35 7.82 12.65
N CYS A 87 2.68 8.87 11.91
CA CYS A 87 1.75 9.94 11.61
C CYS A 87 1.00 9.59 10.33
N SER A 88 -0.32 9.51 10.43
CA SER A 88 -1.22 9.22 9.32
C SER A 88 -2.20 10.37 9.14
N LYS A 89 -2.38 10.82 7.90
CA LYS A 89 -3.29 11.90 7.57
C LYS A 89 -4.24 11.48 6.47
N ASN A 90 -5.53 11.58 6.74
CA ASN A 90 -6.56 11.37 5.73
C ASN A 90 -6.81 12.69 4.97
N PRO A 91 -6.38 12.83 3.70
CA PRO A 91 -6.61 14.03 2.93
C PRO A 91 -8.04 14.13 2.38
N LEU A 92 -8.86 13.10 2.52
CA LEU A 92 -10.21 13.03 1.97
C LEU A 92 -11.23 13.75 2.86
N ASP A 93 -12.40 14.03 2.28
CA ASP A 93 -13.57 14.61 2.96
C ASP A 93 -14.48 13.55 3.59
N ASN A 94 -14.20 12.26 3.35
CA ASN A 94 -14.90 11.12 3.95
C ASN A 94 -14.01 10.36 4.93
N GLU A 95 -14.66 9.64 5.85
CA GLU A 95 -14.01 8.71 6.76
C GLU A 95 -13.47 7.49 6.00
N VAL A 96 -12.35 6.95 6.49
CA VAL A 96 -11.75 5.68 6.02
C VAL A 96 -11.68 4.74 7.22
N SER A 97 -12.44 3.65 7.18
CA SER A 97 -12.52 2.67 8.27
C SER A 97 -11.87 1.35 7.86
N LEU A 98 -10.80 0.96 8.54
CA LEU A 98 -10.11 -0.32 8.37
C LEU A 98 -10.90 -1.45 9.04
N ASP A 99 -11.19 -2.51 8.29
CA ASP A 99 -11.74 -3.78 8.79
C ASP A 99 -10.60 -4.74 9.13
N PRO A 100 -10.46 -5.20 10.39
CA PRO A 100 -9.38 -6.08 10.79
C PRO A 100 -9.36 -7.46 10.12
N LYS A 101 -10.43 -7.84 9.40
CA LYS A 101 -10.50 -9.08 8.63
C LYS A 101 -9.96 -8.95 7.21
N ARG A 102 -9.90 -7.73 6.67
CA ARG A 102 -9.60 -7.48 5.25
C ARG A 102 -8.39 -6.57 5.06
N ASP A 103 -8.18 -5.67 6.01
CA ASP A 103 -7.19 -4.61 5.95
C ASP A 103 -6.05 -4.88 6.96
N ALA A 104 -4.95 -4.13 6.85
CA ALA A 104 -3.81 -4.28 7.76
C ALA A 104 -3.16 -2.94 8.06
N TYR A 105 -2.85 -2.72 9.34
CA TYR A 105 -2.04 -1.58 9.77
C TYR A 105 -0.94 -2.06 10.72
N LYS A 106 0.31 -2.03 10.24
CA LYS A 106 1.43 -2.71 10.91
C LYS A 106 2.70 -1.86 10.87
N VAL A 107 3.56 -2.07 11.86
CA VAL A 107 4.92 -1.55 11.89
C VAL A 107 5.89 -2.71 11.98
N ALA A 108 6.76 -2.86 10.99
CA ALA A 108 7.86 -3.81 10.98
C ALA A 108 9.16 -3.11 11.33
N ILE A 109 9.97 -3.75 12.17
CA ILE A 109 11.24 -3.25 12.66
C ILE A 109 12.25 -4.34 12.42
N GLN A 110 13.27 -4.04 11.63
CA GLN A 110 14.30 -5.01 11.27
C GLN A 110 15.69 -4.42 11.46
N GLN A 111 16.58 -5.20 12.05
CA GLN A 111 17.97 -4.82 12.17
C GLN A 111 18.70 -5.05 10.86
N ILE A 112 19.38 -4.02 10.38
CA ILE A 112 20.17 -4.06 9.16
C ILE A 112 21.46 -4.83 9.44
N PRO A 113 21.77 -5.89 8.68
CA PRO A 113 23.00 -6.66 8.86
C PRO A 113 24.24 -5.80 8.68
N GLU A 114 25.17 -5.87 9.63
CA GLU A 114 26.46 -5.20 9.53
C GLU A 114 27.50 -6.13 8.88
N GLY A 115 28.53 -5.54 8.26
CA GLY A 115 29.66 -6.30 7.71
C GLY A 115 29.39 -7.01 6.38
N LYS A 116 28.27 -6.72 5.69
CA LYS A 116 28.09 -7.18 4.30
C LYS A 116 29.07 -6.46 3.36
N PRO A 117 29.54 -7.13 2.29
CA PRO A 117 30.42 -6.51 1.31
C PRO A 117 29.73 -5.33 0.63
N VAL A 118 30.52 -4.30 0.32
CA VAL A 118 30.04 -3.10 -0.38
C VAL A 118 29.38 -3.49 -1.70
N GLY A 119 28.19 -2.93 -1.97
CA GLY A 119 27.39 -3.26 -3.15
C GLY A 119 26.35 -4.36 -2.92
N THR A 120 26.28 -4.94 -1.71
CA THR A 120 25.17 -5.83 -1.37
C THR A 120 23.89 -5.02 -1.17
N VAL A 121 22.85 -5.36 -1.92
CA VAL A 121 21.50 -4.82 -1.71
C VAL A 121 20.89 -5.52 -0.49
N VAL A 122 20.36 -4.74 0.44
CA VAL A 122 19.59 -5.24 1.58
C VAL A 122 18.17 -4.73 1.38
N ASP A 123 17.24 -5.65 1.08
CA ASP A 123 15.83 -5.32 0.98
C ASP A 123 15.16 -5.51 2.36
N PRO A 124 14.47 -4.52 2.90
CA PRO A 124 13.70 -4.66 4.15
C PRO A 124 12.53 -5.63 4.05
N GLN A 125 12.09 -5.99 2.85
CA GLN A 125 11.01 -6.96 2.62
C GLN A 125 11.54 -8.41 2.52
N ASP A 126 12.87 -8.60 2.49
CA ASP A 126 13.46 -9.93 2.56
C ASP A 126 13.20 -10.57 3.94
N SER A 127 13.20 -11.90 3.97
CA SER A 127 13.11 -12.63 5.24
C SER A 127 14.24 -12.18 6.19
N PRO A 128 13.92 -11.89 7.46
CA PRO A 128 14.90 -11.38 8.40
C PRO A 128 16.06 -12.36 8.53
N VAL A 129 17.28 -11.83 8.50
CA VAL A 129 18.48 -12.66 8.64
C VAL A 129 18.48 -13.32 10.02
N SER A 130 18.57 -14.65 10.05
CA SER A 130 18.59 -15.43 11.29
C SER A 130 19.63 -14.89 12.27
N GLY A 131 19.19 -14.56 13.48
CA GLY A 131 20.03 -14.03 14.55
C GLY A 131 20.05 -12.50 14.67
N LEU A 132 19.43 -11.76 13.74
CA LEU A 132 19.20 -10.32 13.88
C LEU A 132 17.84 -10.03 14.48
N PHE A 133 17.73 -8.88 15.14
CA PHE A 133 16.47 -8.42 15.71
C PHE A 133 15.45 -8.13 14.60
N SER A 134 14.26 -8.75 14.69
CA SER A 134 13.12 -8.46 13.82
C SER A 134 11.84 -8.55 14.63
N ARG A 135 10.97 -7.55 14.50
CA ARG A 135 9.67 -7.51 15.18
C ARG A 135 8.64 -6.80 14.33
N THR A 136 7.48 -7.40 14.19
CA THR A 136 6.29 -6.77 13.60
C THR A 136 5.27 -6.51 14.69
N ILE A 137 4.72 -5.30 14.71
CA ILE A 137 3.70 -4.84 15.64
C ILE A 137 2.44 -4.55 14.82
N ASN A 138 1.32 -5.17 15.20
CA ASN A 138 0.02 -4.80 14.64
C ASN A 138 -0.48 -3.55 15.36
N MET A 139 -0.63 -2.46 14.61
CA MET A 139 -1.14 -1.18 15.12
C MET A 139 -2.67 -1.12 15.09
N MET A 140 -3.31 -2.06 14.39
CA MET A 140 -4.76 -2.11 14.25
C MET A 140 -5.45 -2.69 15.52
N PRO A 141 -6.39 -1.95 16.12
CA PRO A 141 -7.26 -2.45 17.17
C PRO A 141 -8.15 -3.62 16.71
N PRO A 142 -8.63 -4.47 17.64
CA PRO A 142 -9.43 -5.65 17.29
C PRO A 142 -10.82 -5.31 16.72
N ASP A 143 -11.32 -4.11 16.96
CA ASP A 143 -12.58 -3.56 16.45
C ASP A 143 -12.42 -2.75 15.15
N GLY A 144 -11.18 -2.59 14.67
CA GLY A 144 -10.84 -1.79 13.50
C GLY A 144 -10.27 -0.42 13.86
N TYR A 145 -9.99 0.39 12.83
CA TYR A 145 -9.42 1.73 13.00
C TYR A 145 -10.08 2.68 12.02
N THR A 146 -10.47 3.88 12.45
CA THR A 146 -11.13 4.86 11.57
C THR A 146 -10.34 6.15 11.49
N PHE A 147 -9.92 6.51 10.28
CA PHE A 147 -9.31 7.79 9.96
C PHE A 147 -10.39 8.81 9.61
N LEU A 148 -10.57 9.79 10.49
CA LEU A 148 -11.50 10.90 10.30
C LEU A 148 -11.04 11.82 9.15
N PRO A 149 -11.98 12.46 8.43
CA PRO A 149 -11.66 13.30 7.28
C PRO A 149 -10.84 14.53 7.67
N LYS A 150 -9.80 14.83 6.89
CA LYS A 150 -8.87 15.95 7.09
C LYS A 150 -8.15 15.97 8.46
N VAL A 151 -8.19 14.87 9.21
CA VAL A 151 -7.53 14.74 10.51
C VAL A 151 -6.18 14.05 10.34
N GLU A 152 -5.24 14.45 11.19
CA GLU A 152 -3.94 13.82 11.38
C GLU A 152 -3.96 13.05 12.70
N PHE A 153 -3.49 11.80 12.63
CA PHE A 153 -3.36 10.88 13.75
C PHE A 153 -1.87 10.61 13.97
N ASP A 154 -1.46 10.53 15.23
CA ASP A 154 -0.11 10.16 15.64
C ASP A 154 -0.22 8.93 16.55
N ASP A 155 0.02 7.75 15.97
CA ASP A 155 0.04 6.49 16.71
C ASP A 155 1.47 6.18 17.15
N ALA A 156 1.68 6.01 18.46
CA ALA A 156 2.98 5.71 19.02
C ALA A 156 3.09 4.26 19.50
N THR A 157 4.22 3.62 19.22
CA THR A 157 4.58 2.31 19.78
C THR A 157 6.02 2.29 20.26
N GLY A 158 6.31 1.45 21.26
CA GLY A 158 7.61 1.37 21.90
C GLY A 158 8.20 -0.03 21.83
N VAL A 159 9.49 -0.12 21.51
CA VAL A 159 10.24 -1.38 21.55
C VAL A 159 11.63 -1.18 22.12
N VAL A 160 12.13 -2.17 22.84
CA VAL A 160 13.49 -2.17 23.37
C VAL A 160 14.44 -2.79 22.35
N VAL A 161 15.52 -2.09 22.03
CA VAL A 161 16.49 -2.46 20.99
C VAL A 161 17.94 -2.36 21.50
N PRO A 162 18.89 -3.12 20.95
CA PRO A 162 20.30 -2.99 21.32
C PRO A 162 20.88 -1.63 20.91
N LEU A 163 21.67 -1.00 21.79
CA LEU A 163 22.43 0.21 21.44
C LEU A 163 23.48 -0.10 20.35
N GLY A 164 23.75 0.88 19.50
CA GLY A 164 24.67 0.73 18.36
C GLY A 164 24.08 -0.01 17.15
N SER A 165 22.85 -0.53 17.25
CA SER A 165 22.20 -1.20 16.12
C SER A 165 21.69 -0.21 15.07
N ARG A 166 21.70 -0.63 13.80
CA ARG A 166 21.04 0.06 12.69
C ARG A 166 19.72 -0.62 12.41
N LEU A 167 18.64 0.14 12.44
CA LEU A 167 17.28 -0.39 12.32
C LEU A 167 16.60 0.23 11.11
N TRP A 168 15.91 -0.62 10.35
CA TRP A 168 14.94 -0.25 9.34
C TRP A 168 13.54 -0.36 9.94
N ILE A 169 12.77 0.72 9.86
CA ILE A 169 11.40 0.78 10.35
C ILE A 169 10.50 0.98 9.14
N THR A 170 9.51 0.11 9.00
CA THR A 170 8.53 0.14 7.91
C THR A 170 7.15 0.22 8.54
N ALA A 171 6.40 1.29 8.27
CA ALA A 171 4.96 1.31 8.54
C ALA A 171 4.21 0.98 7.26
N GLU A 172 3.24 0.08 7.39
CA GLU A 172 2.49 -0.51 6.29
C GLU A 172 0.99 -0.34 6.57
N LEU A 173 0.28 0.15 5.57
CA LEU A 173 -1.17 0.29 5.59
C LEU A 173 -1.76 -0.31 4.31
N ASP A 174 -2.60 -1.32 4.47
CA ASP A 174 -3.36 -2.00 3.42
C ASP A 174 -4.85 -1.74 3.67
N TYR A 175 -5.57 -1.25 2.65
CA TYR A 175 -7.01 -1.02 2.72
C TYR A 175 -7.66 -1.32 1.37
N GLU A 176 -8.66 -2.19 1.36
CA GLU A 176 -9.37 -2.59 0.13
C GLU A 176 -8.48 -3.05 -1.04
N GLY A 177 -7.22 -3.44 -0.78
CA GLY A 177 -6.28 -3.94 -1.77
C GLY A 177 -5.32 -2.91 -2.37
N ASP A 178 -5.39 -1.64 -1.99
CA ASP A 178 -4.26 -0.71 -2.22
C ASP A 178 -3.35 -0.64 -0.99
N TYR A 179 -2.14 -0.10 -1.19
CA TYR A 179 -1.07 -0.25 -0.21
C TYR A 179 -0.24 1.02 -0.10
N VAL A 180 -0.03 1.49 1.12
CA VAL A 180 0.79 2.66 1.44
C VAL A 180 1.88 2.26 2.44
N VAL A 181 3.11 2.72 2.17
CA VAL A 181 4.27 2.47 3.02
C VAL A 181 5.02 3.75 3.32
N ALA A 182 5.48 3.85 4.56
CA ALA A 182 6.48 4.80 4.97
C ALA A 182 7.65 4.07 5.63
N ASN A 183 8.88 4.49 5.32
CA ASN A 183 10.10 3.90 5.83
C ASN A 183 10.94 4.95 6.56
N GLU A 184 11.62 4.54 7.62
CA GLU A 184 12.62 5.34 8.32
C GLU A 184 13.80 4.45 8.70
N VAL A 185 15.01 4.97 8.56
CA VAL A 185 16.24 4.25 8.98
C VAL A 185 16.87 5.02 10.12
N ILE A 186 17.07 4.34 11.24
CA ILE A 186 17.63 4.93 12.45
C ILE A 186 18.88 4.18 12.91
N ILE A 187 19.86 4.95 13.38
CA ILE A 187 21.05 4.43 14.06
C ILE A 187 20.82 4.65 15.56
N VAL A 188 20.72 3.57 16.31
CA VAL A 188 20.58 3.62 17.77
C VAL A 188 21.91 4.09 18.35
N PRO A 189 21.99 5.24 19.05
CA PRO A 189 23.25 5.75 19.57
C PRO A 189 23.94 4.70 20.45
N GLY A 190 25.20 4.40 20.16
CA GLY A 190 26.00 3.55 21.04
C GLY A 190 26.23 4.27 22.35
N GLY A 191 25.80 3.68 23.47
CA GLY A 191 26.15 4.21 24.79
C GLY A 191 27.66 4.09 25.00
N THR A 192 28.37 5.21 25.03
CA THR A 192 29.66 5.25 25.71
C THR A 192 29.36 5.10 27.20
N ALA A 193 29.44 3.86 27.70
CA ALA A 193 29.64 3.63 29.12
C ALA A 193 31.00 4.25 29.51
N GLY A 194 31.05 5.56 29.77
CA GLY A 194 32.29 6.24 30.11
C GLY A 194 32.43 7.73 29.79
N ASP A 195 31.37 8.52 29.63
CA ASP A 195 31.52 9.99 29.73
C ASP A 195 30.54 10.55 30.77
N SER A 196 30.92 10.33 32.03
CA SER A 196 30.43 11.18 33.12
C SER A 196 31.04 12.56 32.91
N GLY A 197 30.37 13.37 32.09
CA GLY A 197 30.66 14.78 31.86
C GLY A 197 30.55 15.56 33.16
N HIS A 198 31.61 15.49 33.96
CA HIS A 198 31.94 16.49 34.96
C HIS A 198 31.98 17.84 34.24
N PRO A 199 31.19 18.86 34.64
CA PRO A 199 31.27 20.16 33.99
C PRO A 199 32.70 20.67 34.16
N ALA A 200 33.41 20.78 33.04
CA ALA A 200 34.76 21.33 32.99
C ALA A 200 34.73 22.70 33.67
N ARG A 201 35.30 22.76 34.87
CA ARG A 201 35.54 23.99 35.62
C ARG A 201 36.33 24.92 34.69
N GLN A 202 35.65 25.92 34.12
CA GLN A 202 36.31 27.00 33.40
C GLN A 202 37.27 27.69 34.37
N ARG A 203 38.56 27.40 34.21
CA ARG A 203 39.64 28.08 34.91
C ARG A 203 39.77 29.45 34.26
N THR A 204 39.07 30.44 34.81
CA THR A 204 39.27 31.85 34.44
C THR A 204 40.74 32.23 34.69
N LYS A 205 41.43 32.54 33.60
CA LYS A 205 42.80 33.06 33.58
C LYS A 205 42.80 34.45 34.25
N PRO A 206 43.61 34.71 35.28
CA PRO A 206 43.66 36.03 35.89
C PRO A 206 44.35 37.02 34.94
N THR A 207 43.61 38.04 34.53
CA THR A 207 44.11 39.20 33.80
C THR A 207 45.03 40.01 34.72
N LEU A 208 46.33 40.06 34.41
CA LEU A 208 47.25 41.02 35.02
C LEU A 208 46.92 42.43 34.51
N MET A 209 46.64 43.35 35.43
CA MET A 209 46.61 44.80 35.16
C MET A 209 48.04 45.35 35.05
N PRO A 210 48.35 46.19 34.06
CA PRO A 210 49.57 46.98 34.06
C PRO A 210 49.44 48.17 35.05
N ARG A 211 50.54 48.46 35.75
CA ARG A 211 50.73 49.65 36.58
C ARG A 211 50.96 50.89 35.73
#